data_AF-A0A5P3ATN6-F1
#
_entry.id   AF-A0A5P3ATN6-F1
#
_cell.length_a   1.000
_cell.length_b   1.000
_cell.length_c   1.000
_cell.angle_alpha   90.00
_cell.angle_beta   90.00
_cell.angle_gamma   90.00
#
_symmetry.space_group_name_H-M   'P 1'
#
loop_
_entity.id
_entity.type
_entity.pdbx_description
1 polymer ?
#
loop_
_entity_poly.entity_id
_entity_poly.type
_entity_poly.pdbx_seq_one_letter_code
_entity_poly.pdbx_strand_id
1 'polypeptide(L)'
;MKLVNLFYSLLLYICIIDLISCTSLPTYTFNYIGLDEFNGDTLRLWRATSDRLKSDKDYGKDPVATIIIRNGKASFSGLIDTLHLYYIDGKDCSLYFYPELGEVTHRYMGDTEYSNSQSVAKQYEILRREGFPNQESQEFLFSNLRNAMGIHLLDHVGCYPNELDAIYEKSNLAMRDTVSLLLGLKQQLSDTKELDIGDMYIDFRQKGFKQDSVHFSNYFNKDKTVCLFFANGNCKSFGVKMKKNNENLQ
;
A
#
# COMPACT_ATOMS: atom_id res chain seq x y z
N MET A 1 50.16 -16.48 30.28
CA MET A 1 48.91 -16.69 31.05
C MET A 1 48.11 -15.42 31.39
N LYS A 2 48.65 -14.19 31.28
CA LYS A 2 47.91 -12.96 31.66
C LYS A 2 47.09 -12.32 30.51
N LEU A 3 47.52 -12.44 29.25
CA LEU A 3 46.84 -11.79 28.12
C LEU A 3 45.53 -12.48 27.71
N VAL A 4 45.53 -13.81 27.73
CA VAL A 4 44.36 -14.63 27.33
C VAL A 4 43.19 -14.40 28.29
N ASN A 5 43.45 -14.35 29.60
CA ASN A 5 42.42 -14.05 30.60
C ASN A 5 41.88 -12.62 30.49
N LEU A 6 42.71 -11.65 30.07
CA LEU A 6 42.25 -10.28 29.85
C LEU A 6 41.31 -10.19 28.64
N PHE A 7 41.59 -10.97 27.58
CA PHE A 7 40.76 -11.03 26.39
C PHE A 7 39.41 -11.69 26.66
N TYR A 8 39.38 -12.79 27.42
CA TYR A 8 38.12 -13.43 27.83
C TYR A 8 37.28 -12.54 28.76
N SER A 9 37.92 -11.82 29.69
CA SER A 9 37.21 -10.85 30.53
C SER A 9 36.66 -9.68 29.73
N LEU A 10 37.38 -9.19 28.71
CA LEU A 10 36.90 -8.12 27.82
C LEU A 10 35.72 -8.58 26.95
N LEU A 11 35.80 -9.80 26.41
CA LEU A 11 34.71 -10.39 25.60
C LEU A 11 33.45 -10.60 26.45
N LEU A 12 33.61 -11.07 27.69
CA LEU A 12 32.51 -11.20 28.64
C LEU A 12 31.89 -9.84 28.97
N TYR A 13 32.72 -8.79 29.13
CA TYR A 13 32.24 -7.43 29.40
C TYR A 13 31.47 -6.84 28.21
N ILE A 14 31.91 -7.08 26.96
CA ILE A 14 31.20 -6.64 25.75
C ILE A 14 29.86 -7.36 25.63
N CYS A 15 29.81 -8.68 25.84
CA CYS A 15 28.55 -9.44 25.84
C CYS A 15 27.60 -8.99 26.96
N ILE A 16 28.11 -8.59 28.13
CA ILE A 16 27.29 -8.07 29.23
C ILE A 16 26.78 -6.65 28.93
N ILE A 17 27.56 -5.80 28.25
CA ILE A 17 27.10 -4.47 27.82
C ILE A 17 25.98 -4.58 26.77
N ASP A 18 26.07 -5.54 25.84
CA ASP A 18 24.99 -5.83 24.88
C ASP A 18 23.72 -6.40 25.56
N LEU A 19 23.86 -7.09 26.70
CA LEU A 19 22.75 -7.59 27.51
C LEU A 19 22.12 -6.53 28.44
N ILE A 20 22.84 -5.46 28.79
CA ILE A 20 22.37 -4.36 29.66
C ILE A 20 21.87 -3.17 28.84
N SER A 21 22.14 -3.14 27.53
CA SER A 21 21.42 -2.29 26.57
C SER A 21 19.96 -2.73 26.53
N CYS A 22 19.19 -2.24 27.50
CA CYS A 22 17.74 -2.23 27.47
C CYS A 22 17.33 -1.36 26.25
N THR A 23 17.30 -1.98 25.07
CA THR A 23 16.74 -1.36 23.87
C THR A 23 15.26 -1.18 24.16
N SER A 24 14.88 0.03 24.59
CA SER A 24 13.48 0.42 24.60
C SER A 24 12.94 0.12 23.21
N LEU A 25 11.95 -0.78 23.12
CA LEU A 25 11.32 -1.10 21.85
C LEU A 25 10.85 0.20 21.19
N PRO A 26 10.97 0.34 19.86
CA PRO A 26 10.59 1.56 19.18
C PRO A 26 9.09 1.82 19.37
N THR A 27 8.77 3.02 19.87
CA THR A 27 7.40 3.45 20.17
C THR A 27 6.98 4.64 19.30
N TYR A 28 5.68 4.74 19.07
CA TYR A 28 5.04 5.96 18.58
C TYR A 28 4.36 6.69 19.75
N THR A 29 4.19 7.99 19.59
CA THR A 29 3.28 8.82 20.40
C THR A 29 2.44 9.67 19.47
N PHE A 30 1.12 9.63 19.64
CA PHE A 30 0.17 10.46 18.93
C PHE A 30 -0.55 11.38 19.92
N ASN A 31 -0.39 12.68 19.76
CA ASN A 31 -1.04 13.71 20.54
C ASN A 31 -2.16 14.34 19.72
N TYR A 32 -3.36 14.38 20.28
CA TYR A 32 -4.50 15.10 19.75
C TYR A 32 -4.79 16.28 20.66
N ILE A 33 -4.66 17.50 20.14
CA ILE A 33 -4.79 18.76 20.90
C ILE A 33 -5.86 19.68 20.32
N GLY A 34 -6.29 20.68 21.09
CA GLY A 34 -7.33 21.62 20.68
C GLY A 34 -8.74 21.05 20.80
N LEU A 35 -8.91 20.04 21.65
CA LEU A 35 -10.17 19.33 21.90
C LEU A 35 -10.95 19.91 23.08
N ASP A 36 -10.84 21.22 23.34
CA ASP A 36 -11.38 21.83 24.56
C ASP A 36 -12.90 21.65 24.69
N GLU A 37 -13.61 21.68 23.57
CA GLU A 37 -15.06 21.48 23.47
C GLU A 37 -15.50 20.03 23.75
N PHE A 38 -14.57 19.08 23.67
CA PHE A 38 -14.81 17.65 23.87
C PHE A 38 -14.26 17.14 25.21
N ASN A 39 -13.89 18.04 26.13
CA ASN A 39 -13.40 17.64 27.44
C ASN A 39 -14.39 16.72 28.18
N GLY A 40 -13.90 15.57 28.66
CA GLY A 40 -14.72 14.54 29.29
C GLY A 40 -15.27 13.49 28.31
N ASP A 41 -15.24 13.74 27.00
CA ASP A 41 -15.60 12.73 26.02
C ASP A 41 -14.53 11.63 25.94
N THR A 42 -14.97 10.45 25.49
CA THR A 42 -14.12 9.26 25.36
C THR A 42 -13.72 9.05 23.91
N LEU A 43 -12.42 8.99 23.66
CA LEU A 43 -11.83 8.57 22.40
C LEU A 43 -11.42 7.09 22.47
N ARG A 44 -11.73 6.34 21.42
CA ARG A 44 -11.34 4.95 21.25
C ARG A 44 -10.37 4.83 20.09
N LEU A 45 -9.28 4.13 20.30
CA LEU A 45 -8.28 3.85 19.28
C LEU A 45 -8.52 2.47 18.71
N TRP A 46 -8.63 2.41 17.39
CA TRP A 46 -8.82 1.18 16.63
C TRP A 46 -7.67 0.99 15.66
N ARG A 47 -7.32 -0.26 15.40
CA ARG A 47 -6.43 -0.60 14.30
C ARG A 47 -7.26 -0.94 13.07
N ALA A 48 -6.84 -0.44 11.92
CA ALA A 48 -7.50 -0.59 10.63
C ALA A 48 -6.52 -1.13 9.58
N THR A 49 -7.06 -1.83 8.58
CA THR A 49 -6.33 -2.23 7.39
C THR A 49 -5.88 -0.99 6.60
N SER A 50 -4.83 -1.15 5.81
CA SER A 50 -4.22 -0.06 5.02
C SER A 50 -5.18 0.59 4.02
N ASP A 51 -6.15 -0.17 3.52
CA ASP A 51 -7.24 0.29 2.63
C ASP A 51 -8.41 0.95 3.39
N ARG A 52 -8.36 0.99 4.74
CA ARG A 52 -9.39 1.53 5.64
C ARG A 52 -10.76 0.86 5.50
N LEU A 53 -10.85 -0.33 4.90
CA LEU A 53 -12.11 -1.04 4.69
C LEU A 53 -12.51 -1.92 5.88
N LYS A 54 -11.54 -2.33 6.70
CA LYS A 54 -11.76 -3.15 7.89
C LYS A 54 -10.97 -2.61 9.07
N SER A 55 -11.53 -2.77 10.25
CA SER A 55 -10.90 -2.44 11.52
C SER A 55 -11.15 -3.51 12.57
N ASP A 56 -10.41 -3.45 13.67
CA ASP A 56 -10.64 -4.31 14.82
C ASP A 56 -12.10 -4.23 15.32
N LYS A 57 -12.77 -3.07 15.15
CA LYS A 57 -14.20 -2.87 15.44
C LYS A 57 -15.11 -3.76 14.59
N ASP A 58 -14.83 -3.85 13.29
CA ASP A 58 -15.62 -4.66 12.34
C ASP A 58 -15.50 -6.16 12.62
N TYR A 59 -14.41 -6.57 13.28
CA TYR A 59 -14.20 -7.93 13.74
C TYR A 59 -14.72 -8.19 15.16
N GLY A 60 -15.40 -7.22 15.78
CA GLY A 60 -15.95 -7.35 17.13
C GLY A 60 -14.89 -7.43 18.23
N LYS A 61 -13.68 -6.93 17.99
CA LYS A 61 -12.62 -6.85 19.00
C LYS A 61 -12.78 -5.59 19.85
N ASP A 62 -12.06 -5.56 20.97
CA ASP A 62 -11.96 -4.37 21.81
C ASP A 62 -11.06 -3.30 21.18
N PRO A 63 -11.23 -2.01 21.54
CA PRO A 63 -10.32 -0.95 21.15
C PRO A 63 -8.88 -1.25 21.60
N VAL A 64 -7.90 -0.85 20.79
CA VAL A 64 -6.47 -0.89 21.15
C VAL A 64 -6.21 -0.07 22.42
N ALA A 65 -6.87 1.07 22.53
CA ALA A 65 -6.82 1.93 23.71
C ALA A 65 -8.10 2.76 23.83
N THR A 66 -8.41 3.20 25.05
CA THR A 66 -9.52 4.12 25.34
C THR A 66 -9.02 5.23 26.25
N ILE A 67 -9.27 6.49 25.88
CA ILE A 67 -8.78 7.67 26.60
C ILE A 67 -9.90 8.68 26.77
N ILE A 68 -9.95 9.32 27.94
CA ILE A 68 -10.84 10.45 28.20
C ILE A 68 -10.09 11.73 27.90
N ILE A 69 -10.70 12.63 27.14
CA ILE A 69 -10.12 13.94 26.81
C ILE A 69 -10.01 14.79 28.07
N ARG A 70 -8.83 15.33 28.33
CA ARG A 70 -8.55 16.19 29.49
C ARG A 70 -7.75 17.42 29.06
N ASN A 71 -8.18 18.59 29.52
CA ASN A 71 -7.55 19.87 29.21
C ASN A 71 -7.35 20.09 27.71
N GLY A 72 -8.35 19.69 26.90
CA GLY A 72 -8.34 19.79 25.45
C GLY A 72 -7.35 18.87 24.75
N LYS A 73 -6.90 17.80 25.43
CA LYS A 73 -5.85 16.90 24.93
C LYS A 73 -6.17 15.42 25.17
N ALA A 74 -5.69 14.59 24.26
CA ALA A 74 -5.61 13.14 24.40
C ALA A 74 -4.33 12.62 23.75
N SER A 75 -3.67 11.62 24.36
CA SER A 75 -2.39 11.10 23.87
C SER A 75 -2.38 9.58 23.85
N PHE A 76 -2.13 8.99 22.69
CA PHE A 76 -1.98 7.54 22.52
C PHE A 76 -0.52 7.20 22.30
N SER A 77 -0.02 6.17 22.97
CA SER A 77 1.34 5.66 22.76
C SER A 77 1.34 4.15 22.70
N GLY A 78 2.29 3.59 21.97
CA GLY A 78 2.41 2.14 21.81
C GLY A 78 3.65 1.77 20.99
N LEU A 79 3.80 0.48 20.73
CA LEU A 79 4.83 -0.01 19.80
C LEU A 79 4.50 0.44 18.37
N ILE A 80 5.52 0.73 17.57
CA ILE A 80 5.32 1.02 16.15
C ILE A 80 4.54 -0.10 15.45
N ASP A 81 3.64 0.26 14.55
CA ASP A 81 2.88 -0.69 13.73
C ASP A 81 2.83 -0.21 12.28
N THR A 82 3.82 -0.63 11.49
CA THR A 82 3.93 -0.20 10.10
C THR A 82 2.95 -0.91 9.16
N LEU A 83 2.19 -1.90 9.65
CA LEU A 83 1.31 -2.71 8.81
C LEU A 83 -0.15 -2.24 8.82
N HIS A 84 -0.48 -1.30 9.71
CA HIS A 84 -1.84 -0.83 9.89
C HIS A 84 -1.92 0.69 9.92
N LEU A 85 -3.13 1.20 9.68
CA LEU A 85 -3.49 2.57 10.02
C LEU A 85 -4.27 2.55 11.33
N TYR A 86 -4.09 3.57 12.16
CA TYR A 86 -4.79 3.69 13.41
C TYR A 86 -5.91 4.73 13.27
N TYR A 87 -7.09 4.40 13.76
CA TYR A 87 -8.31 5.18 13.67
C TYR A 87 -8.77 5.59 15.07
N ILE A 88 -8.90 6.89 15.30
CA ILE A 88 -9.46 7.46 16.52
C ILE A 88 -10.94 7.72 16.29
N ASP A 89 -11.77 7.09 17.10
CA ASP A 89 -13.24 7.16 17.07
C ASP A 89 -13.74 7.88 18.33
N GLY A 90 -14.46 8.99 18.14
CA GLY A 90 -15.04 9.80 19.19
C GLY A 90 -16.30 10.52 18.72
N LYS A 91 -16.97 11.21 19.63
CA LYS A 91 -18.11 12.05 19.28
C LYS A 91 -17.62 13.21 18.39
N ASP A 92 -18.09 13.24 17.14
CA ASP A 92 -17.68 14.22 16.12
C ASP A 92 -16.17 14.31 15.87
N CYS A 93 -15.42 13.30 16.29
CA CYS A 93 -13.97 13.19 16.16
C CYS A 93 -13.62 11.88 15.46
N SER A 94 -13.19 11.96 14.21
CA SER A 94 -12.75 10.80 13.42
C SER A 94 -11.45 11.14 12.70
N LEU A 95 -10.38 10.40 13.01
CA LEU A 95 -9.06 10.69 12.45
C LEU A 95 -8.23 9.42 12.27
N TYR A 96 -7.54 9.33 11.14
CA TYR A 96 -6.54 8.29 10.89
C TYR A 96 -5.12 8.83 11.09
N PHE A 97 -4.24 8.00 11.62
CA PHE A 97 -2.81 8.24 11.62
C PHE A 97 -2.02 6.95 11.39
N TYR A 98 -0.74 7.09 11.04
CA TYR A 98 0.18 5.98 10.85
C TYR A 98 1.10 5.89 12.06
N PRO A 99 1.09 4.79 12.84
CA PRO A 99 1.81 4.68 14.10
C PRO A 99 3.28 4.32 13.87
N GLU A 100 4.04 5.31 13.38
CA GLU A 100 5.48 5.19 13.14
C GLU A 100 6.33 5.83 14.24
N LEU A 101 7.65 5.62 14.15
CA LEU A 101 8.59 6.11 15.16
C LEU A 101 8.50 7.63 15.33
N GLY A 102 8.40 8.04 16.59
CA GLY A 102 8.41 9.44 17.00
C GLY A 102 7.06 9.93 17.52
N GLU A 103 7.00 11.24 17.74
CA GLU A 103 5.80 11.95 18.16
C GLU A 103 5.10 12.61 16.95
N VAL A 104 3.79 12.42 16.87
CA VAL A 104 2.88 13.09 15.94
C VAL A 104 1.91 13.91 16.76
N THR A 105 1.80 15.20 16.47
CA THR A 105 0.85 16.10 17.14
C THR A 105 -0.15 16.63 16.12
N HIS A 106 -1.41 16.22 16.24
CA HIS A 106 -2.51 16.71 15.42
C HIS A 106 -3.35 17.71 16.19
N ARG A 107 -3.62 18.87 15.58
CA ARG A 107 -4.53 19.87 16.13
C ARG A 107 -5.93 19.68 15.54
N TYR A 108 -6.96 19.67 16.37
CA TYR A 108 -8.35 19.63 15.92
C TYR A 108 -8.63 20.76 14.92
N MET A 109 -9.18 20.40 13.75
CA MET A 109 -9.41 21.30 12.61
C MET A 109 -8.16 22.06 12.13
N GLY A 110 -6.97 21.53 12.41
CA GLY A 110 -5.70 22.17 12.08
C GLY A 110 -4.70 21.21 11.47
N ASP A 111 -3.44 21.64 11.49
CA ASP A 111 -2.33 20.89 10.93
C ASP A 111 -1.85 19.74 11.82
N THR A 112 -1.10 18.84 11.18
CA THR A 112 -0.36 17.75 11.83
C THR A 112 1.13 18.05 11.82
N GLU A 113 1.76 17.99 12.98
CA GLU A 113 3.20 18.14 13.17
C GLU A 113 3.83 16.78 13.44
N TYR A 114 4.96 16.52 12.77
CA TYR A 114 5.70 15.27 12.90
C TYR A 114 7.11 15.59 13.42
N SER A 115 7.46 15.05 14.58
CA SER A 115 8.79 15.21 15.17
C SER A 115 9.86 14.45 14.38
N ASN A 116 9.49 13.31 13.78
CA ASN A 116 10.39 12.53 12.95
C ASN A 116 10.52 13.16 11.56
N SER A 117 11.73 13.64 11.23
CA SER A 117 12.03 14.25 9.94
C SER A 117 11.91 13.27 8.76
N GLN A 118 12.06 11.97 9.02
CA GLN A 118 11.94 10.89 8.05
C GLN A 118 10.56 10.20 8.08
N SER A 119 9.57 10.81 8.73
CA SER A 119 8.20 10.29 8.79
C SER A 119 7.63 9.99 7.40
N VAL A 120 7.19 8.76 7.21
CA VAL A 120 6.55 8.28 5.98
C VAL A 120 5.18 8.95 5.81
N ALA A 121 4.44 9.15 6.90
CA ALA A 121 3.16 9.86 6.85
C ALA A 121 3.33 11.34 6.50
N LYS A 122 4.39 11.99 6.99
CA LYS A 122 4.73 13.36 6.60
C LYS A 122 5.04 13.46 5.10
N GLN A 123 5.86 12.55 4.58
CA GLN A 123 6.17 12.48 3.14
C GLN A 123 4.91 12.28 2.31
N TYR A 124 4.03 11.35 2.72
CA TYR A 124 2.74 11.14 2.07
C TYR A 124 1.88 12.42 2.06
N GLU A 125 1.77 13.13 3.18
CA GLU A 125 0.97 14.36 3.25
C GLU A 125 1.52 15.49 2.37
N ILE A 126 2.85 15.58 2.20
CA ILE A 126 3.48 16.50 1.25
C ILE A 126 3.05 16.13 -0.17
N LEU A 127 3.23 14.87 -0.57
CA LEU A 127 2.87 14.40 -1.91
C LEU A 127 1.38 14.55 -2.19
N ARG A 128 0.52 14.32 -1.18
CA ARG A 128 -0.93 14.50 -1.29
C ARG A 128 -1.31 15.96 -1.57
N ARG A 129 -0.61 16.92 -0.98
CA ARG A 129 -0.83 18.36 -1.23
C ARG A 129 -0.39 18.78 -2.63
N GLU A 130 0.65 18.14 -3.16
CA GLU A 130 1.13 18.34 -4.53
C GLU A 130 0.23 17.67 -5.58
N GLY A 131 -0.49 16.63 -5.17
CA GLY A 131 -1.53 15.95 -5.96
C GLY A 131 -1.03 14.69 -6.67
N PHE A 132 -1.95 13.75 -6.89
CA PHE A 132 -1.70 12.45 -7.52
C PHE A 132 -2.41 12.32 -8.88
N PRO A 133 -1.91 11.49 -9.81
CA PRO A 133 -0.63 10.78 -9.79
C PRO A 133 0.54 11.65 -10.30
N ASN A 134 1.73 11.47 -9.73
CA ASN A 134 2.98 12.08 -10.19
C ASN A 134 4.17 11.11 -10.01
N GLN A 135 5.34 11.42 -10.60
CA GLN A 135 6.52 10.54 -10.54
C GLN A 135 6.95 10.24 -9.10
N GLU A 136 6.99 11.24 -8.23
CA GLU A 136 7.41 11.08 -6.84
C GLU A 136 6.44 10.20 -6.05
N SER A 137 5.14 10.29 -6.33
CA SER A 137 4.12 9.42 -5.73
C SER A 137 4.26 7.97 -6.17
N GLN A 138 4.68 7.71 -7.41
CA GLN A 138 5.00 6.36 -7.88
C GLN A 138 6.26 5.81 -7.19
N GLU A 139 7.32 6.62 -7.09
CA GLU A 139 8.54 6.24 -6.39
C GLU A 139 8.28 5.97 -4.89
N PHE A 140 7.49 6.82 -4.25
CA PHE A 140 7.04 6.64 -2.88
C PHE A 140 6.25 5.35 -2.72
N LEU A 141 5.27 5.09 -3.61
CA LEU A 141 4.48 3.86 -3.60
C LEU A 141 5.39 2.62 -3.58
N PHE A 142 6.25 2.47 -4.60
CA PHE A 142 7.08 1.28 -4.73
C PHE A 142 8.13 1.12 -3.63
N SER A 143 8.58 2.24 -3.05
CA SER A 143 9.50 2.22 -1.90
C SER A 143 8.81 1.84 -0.59
N ASN A 144 7.48 1.96 -0.52
CA ASN A 144 6.70 1.78 0.70
C ASN A 144 5.67 0.64 0.65
N LEU A 145 5.68 -0.22 -0.39
CA LEU A 145 4.76 -1.37 -0.52
C LEU A 145 4.76 -2.33 0.70
N ARG A 146 5.85 -2.34 1.48
CA ARG A 146 5.95 -3.16 2.69
C ARG A 146 5.25 -2.58 3.92
N ASN A 147 4.66 -1.39 3.82
CA ASN A 147 3.97 -0.72 4.91
C ASN A 147 2.59 -0.18 4.50
N ALA A 148 1.79 0.19 5.50
CA ALA A 148 0.41 0.60 5.29
C ALA A 148 0.27 1.88 4.45
N MET A 149 1.22 2.81 4.55
CA MET A 149 1.18 4.06 3.78
C MET A 149 1.37 3.83 2.28
N GLY A 150 2.30 2.95 1.89
CA GLY A 150 2.46 2.58 0.48
C GLY A 150 1.22 1.87 -0.05
N ILE A 151 0.67 0.91 0.69
CA ILE A 151 -0.55 0.20 0.29
C ILE A 151 -1.76 1.14 0.21
N HIS A 152 -1.89 2.08 1.14
CA HIS A 152 -2.96 3.09 1.13
C HIS A 152 -2.89 3.99 -0.11
N LEU A 153 -1.69 4.25 -0.64
CA LEU A 153 -1.50 5.08 -1.81
C LEU A 153 -1.93 4.39 -3.13
N LEU A 154 -2.00 3.05 -3.17
CA LEU A 154 -2.40 2.29 -4.36
C LEU A 154 -3.76 2.74 -4.91
N ASP A 155 -4.73 3.00 -4.02
CA ASP A 155 -6.08 3.45 -4.39
C ASP A 155 -6.09 4.82 -5.08
N HIS A 156 -5.05 5.63 -4.90
CA HIS A 156 -5.00 7.02 -5.35
C HIS A 156 -4.17 7.21 -6.63
N VAL A 157 -3.09 6.44 -6.78
CA VAL A 157 -2.14 6.62 -7.89
C VAL A 157 -2.50 5.73 -9.09
N GLY A 158 -3.18 4.60 -8.86
CA GLY A 158 -3.41 3.58 -9.88
C GLY A 158 -2.11 2.88 -10.29
N CYS A 159 -2.24 1.74 -10.97
CA CYS A 159 -1.11 0.91 -11.36
C CYS A 159 -1.29 0.36 -12.77
N TYR A 160 -0.19 0.19 -13.49
CA TYR A 160 -0.21 -0.45 -14.80
C TYR A 160 -0.33 -1.98 -14.67
N PRO A 161 -0.95 -2.67 -15.63
CA PRO A 161 -1.10 -4.13 -15.57
C PRO A 161 0.22 -4.90 -15.40
N ASN A 162 1.31 -4.42 -16.00
CA ASN A 162 2.64 -5.03 -15.89
C ASN A 162 3.34 -4.78 -14.53
N GLU A 163 2.74 -3.99 -13.65
CA GLU A 163 3.26 -3.70 -12.31
C GLU A 163 2.59 -4.55 -11.22
N LEU A 164 1.49 -5.24 -11.54
CA LEU A 164 0.65 -5.97 -10.59
C LEU A 164 1.43 -7.06 -9.84
N ASP A 165 2.23 -7.87 -10.56
CA ASP A 165 3.10 -8.88 -9.94
C ASP A 165 4.10 -8.23 -8.99
N ALA A 166 4.73 -7.14 -9.40
CA ALA A 166 5.73 -6.45 -8.60
C ALA A 166 5.11 -5.84 -7.33
N ILE A 167 3.89 -5.29 -7.42
CA ILE A 167 3.14 -4.75 -6.28
C ILE A 167 2.83 -5.86 -5.29
N TYR A 168 2.28 -6.98 -5.78
CA TYR A 168 1.96 -8.12 -4.94
C TYR A 168 3.23 -8.67 -4.27
N GLU A 169 4.27 -8.97 -5.05
CA GLU A 169 5.49 -9.60 -4.55
C GLU A 169 6.37 -8.71 -3.66
N LYS A 170 6.24 -7.40 -3.74
CA LYS A 170 6.92 -6.48 -2.84
C LYS A 170 6.11 -6.12 -1.60
N SER A 171 4.81 -6.44 -1.58
CA SER A 171 3.94 -6.20 -0.42
C SER A 171 4.29 -7.11 0.75
N ASN A 172 4.03 -6.65 1.98
CA ASN A 172 4.24 -7.46 3.17
C ASN A 172 3.28 -8.67 3.18
N LEU A 173 3.80 -9.86 3.51
CA LEU A 173 3.02 -11.11 3.54
C LEU A 173 1.77 -11.00 4.43
N ALA A 174 1.88 -10.42 5.62
CA ALA A 174 0.74 -10.26 6.52
C ALA A 174 -0.36 -9.37 5.92
N MET A 175 0.03 -8.31 5.19
CA MET A 175 -0.93 -7.46 4.48
C MET A 175 -1.57 -8.17 3.29
N ARG A 176 -0.85 -9.05 2.57
CA ARG A 176 -1.41 -9.82 1.45
C ARG A 176 -2.59 -10.70 1.84
N ASP A 177 -2.60 -11.16 3.10
CA ASP A 177 -3.65 -12.05 3.62
C ASP A 177 -4.78 -11.30 4.35
N THR A 178 -4.66 -9.97 4.54
CA THR A 178 -5.60 -9.20 5.38
C THR A 178 -6.17 -7.95 4.72
N VAL A 179 -5.44 -7.32 3.79
CA VAL A 179 -5.87 -6.12 3.07
C VAL A 179 -6.70 -6.54 1.85
N SER A 180 -7.91 -6.00 1.73
CA SER A 180 -8.88 -6.40 0.71
C SER A 180 -8.35 -6.18 -0.71
N LEU A 181 -7.66 -5.06 -0.92
CA LEU A 181 -7.01 -4.75 -2.20
C LEU A 181 -6.00 -5.82 -2.62
N LEU A 182 -5.16 -6.29 -1.69
CA LEU A 182 -4.15 -7.31 -1.99
C LEU A 182 -4.75 -8.71 -2.13
N LEU A 183 -5.85 -9.00 -1.44
CA LEU A 183 -6.63 -10.23 -1.66
C LEU A 183 -7.25 -10.24 -3.07
N GLY A 184 -7.81 -9.11 -3.50
CA GLY A 184 -8.31 -8.95 -4.87
C GLY A 184 -7.20 -9.12 -5.91
N LEU A 185 -6.03 -8.50 -5.67
CA LEU A 185 -4.86 -8.64 -6.52
C LEU A 185 -4.38 -10.09 -6.60
N LYS A 186 -4.29 -10.81 -5.48
CA LYS A 186 -3.93 -12.23 -5.44
C LYS A 186 -4.85 -13.06 -6.34
N GLN A 187 -6.16 -12.83 -6.24
CA GLN A 187 -7.14 -13.53 -7.06
C GLN A 187 -6.97 -13.20 -8.54
N GLN A 188 -6.78 -11.91 -8.88
CA GLN A 188 -6.52 -11.51 -10.26
C GLN A 188 -5.27 -12.19 -10.82
N LEU A 189 -4.18 -12.25 -10.05
CA LEU A 189 -2.94 -12.90 -10.46
C LEU A 189 -3.10 -14.43 -10.58
N SER A 190 -3.88 -15.07 -9.71
CA SER A 190 -4.15 -16.52 -9.84
C SER A 190 -5.05 -16.86 -11.03
N ASP A 191 -5.98 -15.96 -11.36
CA ASP A 191 -6.93 -16.12 -12.46
C ASP A 191 -6.30 -15.74 -13.81
N THR A 192 -5.14 -15.06 -13.80
CA THR A 192 -4.39 -14.70 -15.00
C THR A 192 -3.39 -15.80 -15.33
N LYS A 193 -3.66 -16.56 -16.40
CA LYS A 193 -2.73 -17.54 -16.97
C LYS A 193 -2.05 -16.96 -18.20
N GLU A 194 -0.74 -17.17 -18.36
CA GLU A 194 -0.10 -17.02 -19.67
C GLU A 194 -0.76 -17.98 -20.67
N LEU A 195 -1.03 -17.50 -21.89
CA LEU A 195 -1.60 -18.33 -22.95
C LEU A 195 -0.47 -19.04 -23.69
N ASP A 196 -0.48 -20.36 -23.64
CA ASP A 196 0.43 -21.21 -24.40
C ASP A 196 -0.11 -21.52 -25.80
N ILE A 197 0.78 -21.92 -26.71
CA ILE A 197 0.37 -22.44 -28.02
C ILE A 197 -0.52 -23.67 -27.81
N GLY A 198 -1.77 -23.58 -28.25
CA GLY A 198 -2.77 -24.66 -28.13
C GLY A 198 -3.81 -24.43 -27.03
N ASP A 199 -3.64 -23.41 -26.18
CA ASP A 199 -4.68 -23.00 -25.25
C ASP A 199 -5.92 -22.46 -25.99
N MET A 200 -7.09 -22.59 -25.33
CA MET A 200 -8.29 -21.91 -25.82
C MET A 200 -8.11 -20.40 -25.70
N TYR A 201 -8.51 -19.67 -26.73
CA TYR A 201 -8.51 -18.22 -26.68
C TYR A 201 -9.47 -17.71 -25.59
N ILE A 202 -9.13 -16.58 -24.98
CA ILE A 202 -10.03 -15.82 -24.12
C ILE A 202 -10.91 -14.97 -25.03
N ASP A 203 -12.23 -15.14 -24.97
CA ASP A 203 -13.13 -14.26 -25.71
C ASP A 203 -13.17 -12.88 -25.03
N PHE A 204 -12.82 -11.83 -25.77
CA PHE A 204 -12.78 -10.46 -25.24
C PHE A 204 -13.64 -9.52 -26.07
N ARG A 205 -14.16 -8.50 -25.39
CA ARG A 205 -15.06 -7.50 -25.96
C ARG A 205 -14.28 -6.24 -26.31
N GLN A 206 -14.22 -5.91 -27.60
CA GLN A 206 -13.67 -4.63 -28.05
C GLN A 206 -14.81 -3.60 -28.19
N LYS A 207 -14.62 -2.42 -27.61
CA LYS A 207 -15.56 -1.30 -27.79
C LYS A 207 -15.32 -0.65 -29.15
N GLY A 208 -16.32 -0.71 -30.03
CA GLY A 208 -16.28 -0.06 -31.34
C GLY A 208 -16.57 1.44 -31.28
N PHE A 209 -16.30 2.14 -32.38
CA PHE A 209 -16.42 3.60 -32.51
C PHE A 209 -17.85 4.15 -32.37
N LYS A 210 -18.88 3.32 -32.60
CA LYS A 210 -20.30 3.75 -32.62
C LYS A 210 -21.18 3.08 -31.55
N GLN A 211 -20.58 2.66 -30.43
CA GLN A 211 -21.24 1.93 -29.32
C GLN A 211 -21.51 0.45 -29.54
N ASP A 212 -21.41 -0.06 -30.78
CA ASP A 212 -21.40 -1.50 -31.02
C ASP A 212 -20.11 -2.10 -30.48
N SER A 213 -20.24 -3.04 -29.56
CA SER A 213 -19.14 -3.84 -29.09
C SER A 213 -19.08 -5.15 -29.86
N VAL A 214 -17.88 -5.60 -30.19
CA VAL A 214 -17.71 -6.88 -30.86
C VAL A 214 -16.90 -7.82 -29.98
N HIS A 215 -17.38 -9.06 -29.88
CA HIS A 215 -16.66 -10.15 -29.23
C HIS A 215 -15.67 -10.77 -30.22
N PHE A 216 -14.52 -11.21 -29.74
CA PHE A 216 -13.55 -11.91 -30.58
C PHE A 216 -14.13 -13.19 -31.19
N SER A 217 -14.97 -13.90 -30.44
CA SER A 217 -15.71 -15.08 -30.89
C SER A 217 -16.61 -14.82 -32.11
N ASN A 218 -17.06 -13.58 -32.34
CA ASN A 218 -17.82 -13.23 -33.54
C ASN A 218 -16.99 -13.36 -34.84
N TYR A 219 -15.67 -13.30 -34.73
CA TYR A 219 -14.73 -13.39 -35.86
C TYR A 219 -13.99 -14.73 -35.92
N PHE A 220 -13.94 -15.46 -34.81
CA PHE A 220 -13.33 -16.77 -34.74
C PHE A 220 -14.34 -17.87 -35.09
N ASN A 221 -14.44 -18.20 -36.38
CA ASN A 221 -15.10 -19.41 -36.85
C ASN A 221 -14.06 -20.50 -37.17
N LYS A 222 -14.38 -21.76 -36.86
CA LYS A 222 -13.47 -22.93 -36.83
C LYS A 222 -12.60 -23.14 -38.07
N ASP A 223 -12.94 -22.52 -39.20
CA ASP A 223 -12.24 -22.66 -40.48
C ASP A 223 -11.36 -21.47 -40.86
N LYS A 224 -11.20 -20.47 -39.97
CA LYS A 224 -10.41 -19.26 -40.25
C LYS A 224 -9.28 -19.07 -39.23
N THR A 225 -8.07 -18.90 -39.75
CA THR A 225 -6.95 -18.37 -38.97
C THR A 225 -7.15 -16.89 -38.73
N VAL A 226 -7.19 -16.48 -37.47
CA VAL A 226 -7.31 -15.07 -37.07
C VAL A 226 -5.99 -14.61 -36.47
N CYS A 227 -5.45 -13.49 -36.96
CA CYS A 227 -4.28 -12.84 -36.39
C CYS A 227 -4.74 -11.68 -35.51
N LEU A 228 -4.39 -11.72 -34.22
CA LEU A 228 -4.67 -10.64 -33.29
C LEU A 228 -3.52 -9.64 -33.27
N PHE A 229 -3.87 -8.36 -33.44
CA PHE A 229 -2.91 -7.27 -33.38
C PHE A 229 -3.33 -6.29 -32.29
N PHE A 230 -2.53 -6.22 -31.23
CA PHE A 230 -2.72 -5.28 -30.14
C PHE A 230 -1.86 -4.04 -30.40
N ALA A 231 -2.50 -2.87 -30.53
CA ALA A 231 -1.83 -1.61 -30.80
C ALA A 231 -2.18 -0.57 -29.74
N ASN A 232 -1.18 0.16 -29.26
CA ASN A 232 -1.39 1.35 -28.44
C ASN A 232 -1.42 2.57 -29.37
N GLY A 233 -2.35 3.51 -29.15
CA GLY A 233 -2.78 4.55 -30.11
C GLY A 233 -1.71 5.52 -30.63
N ASN A 234 -0.45 5.39 -30.18
CA ASN A 234 0.68 6.26 -30.55
C ASN A 234 1.69 5.55 -31.46
N CYS A 235 1.20 4.99 -32.56
CA CYS A 235 2.00 4.16 -33.47
C CYS A 235 2.36 4.88 -34.77
N LYS A 236 3.34 5.80 -34.73
CA LYS A 236 3.96 6.39 -35.94
C LYS A 236 4.86 5.40 -36.71
N SER A 237 5.10 4.21 -36.18
CA SER A 237 6.08 3.24 -36.71
C SER A 237 5.48 2.10 -37.55
N PHE A 238 4.16 1.98 -37.70
CA PHE A 238 3.56 0.83 -38.39
C PHE A 238 3.21 1.14 -39.85
N GLY A 239 4.24 1.42 -40.64
CA GLY A 239 4.18 1.26 -42.10
C GLY A 239 4.37 -0.21 -42.47
N VAL A 240 3.39 -1.08 -42.19
CA VAL A 240 3.40 -2.43 -42.73
C VAL A 240 3.15 -2.34 -44.24
N LYS A 241 4.24 -2.28 -45.03
CA LYS A 241 4.17 -2.60 -46.45
C LYS A 241 3.79 -4.08 -46.56
N MET A 242 2.50 -4.36 -46.71
CA MET A 242 2.08 -5.65 -47.26
C MET A 242 2.63 -5.75 -48.68
N LYS A 243 3.81 -6.34 -48.83
CA LYS A 243 4.27 -6.82 -50.14
C LYS A 243 3.29 -7.92 -50.55
N LYS A 244 2.48 -7.66 -51.58
CA LYS A 244 1.83 -8.71 -52.36
C LYS A 244 2.96 -9.55 -52.96
N ASN A 245 3.23 -10.72 -52.40
CA ASN A 245 3.92 -11.77 -53.12
C ASN A 245 2.93 -12.37 -54.13
N ASN A 246 2.78 -11.71 -55.27
CA ASN A 246 2.41 -12.40 -56.48
C ASN A 246 3.72 -12.80 -57.14
N GLU A 247 4.14 -14.05 -57.01
CA GLU A 247 4.98 -14.71 -58.00
C GLU A 247 4.99 -16.24 -57.76
N ASN A 248 4.60 -16.94 -58.82
CA ASN A 248 4.91 -18.33 -59.18
C ASN A 248 4.02 -19.45 -58.63
N LEU A 249 2.82 -19.54 -59.18
CA LEU A 249 2.26 -20.82 -59.64
C LEU A 249 2.32 -20.82 -61.18
N GLN A 250 3.37 -21.43 -61.72
CA GLN A 250 3.31 -22.08 -63.03
C GLN A 250 2.66 -23.45 -62.83
#